data_AF-A0A660VLS5-F1
#
_entry.id   AF-A0A660VLS5-F1
#
_cell.length_a   1.000
_cell.length_b   1.000
_cell.length_c   1.000
_cell.angle_alpha   90.00
_cell.angle_beta   90.00
_cell.angle_gamma   90.00
#
_symmetry.space_group_name_H-M   'P 1'
#
loop_
_entity.id
_entity.type
_entity.pdbx_description
1 polymer ?
#
loop_
_entity_poly.entity_id
_entity_poly.type
_entity_poly.pdbx_seq_one_letter_code
_entity_poly.pdbx_strand_id
1 'polypeptide(L)'
;MTEKIVLTAVLLAGIALSLRFFLQKISYLTIARPSDRLGDYGKRFGVFLKRVMGQYYLFRRPVTGTLHAVVFWGFCAFVLGTINHVVEGYGGIHASIFFGSAVGTAFYAFLDVVALLVTVAILGLAFRRYVLRPDALTYPSPESAVIIFFIFTLMVTFFLTQAFKFNMDPGAFHEQRYMLVSGFLARVVPGWGVSAALGYKVMWWAHLLIILAFACYIPNSKHMHLAVCPVNEFLCDLGPRGVQEKIDIDLEADELPDLGKSRYEQFPWHHLLDLYACVECGRCQDFCPAYASGKPLNPKFVILDMKHDFLETAPALLAAKKAGKPLEEVERKALVGEVIEADRIWDCTTCYACQEMCPVGNEHPQKLLEMRRYLTMEEEQAPAETATLFRNLENQSNPWGLSRAERAAFLDDLDVPRASDGASFDYLLWIGCSGSYDQRAQKAARALVRVLQAAGVSFAVLGEEEGCCGDPARRLGNELMFQMQAEENIETLNGYGVKRIITFCPHGFHTLAYEYPQLGGNYEVVHYTVFLSRLLAEGRLKLKAPLSGEVTYHDSCYLCRYHGVEREPRELVRAAGKRIVEMERSGVRSFCCGGGGGRMFLEEDRGER
;
A
#
# COMPACT_ATOMS: atom_id res chain seq x y z
N MET A 1 -42.70 -8.27 -29.41
CA MET A 1 -42.95 -8.66 -28.00
C MET A 1 -41.95 -9.71 -27.53
N THR A 2 -41.73 -10.78 -28.29
CA THR A 2 -40.77 -11.87 -27.99
C THR A 2 -39.33 -11.40 -27.72
N GLU A 3 -38.77 -10.52 -28.55
CA GLU A 3 -37.39 -10.04 -28.39
C GLU A 3 -37.16 -9.25 -27.08
N LYS A 4 -38.15 -8.45 -26.66
CA LYS A 4 -38.09 -7.72 -25.40
C LYS A 4 -38.15 -8.65 -24.19
N ILE A 5 -38.91 -9.74 -24.29
CA ILE A 5 -38.98 -10.77 -23.24
C ILE A 5 -37.61 -11.47 -23.12
N VAL A 6 -37.01 -11.86 -24.25
CA VAL A 6 -35.67 -12.46 -24.26
C VAL A 6 -34.63 -11.50 -23.68
N LEU A 7 -34.66 -10.22 -24.08
CA LEU A 7 -33.77 -9.19 -23.54
C LEU A 7 -33.89 -9.08 -22.02
N THR A 8 -35.10 -8.96 -21.48
CA THR A 8 -35.32 -8.90 -20.04
C THR A 8 -34.80 -10.16 -19.33
N ALA A 9 -35.08 -11.35 -19.88
CA ALA A 9 -34.62 -12.60 -19.28
C ALA A 9 -33.09 -12.70 -19.24
N VAL A 10 -32.41 -12.34 -20.33
CA VAL A 10 -30.94 -12.34 -20.43
C VAL A 10 -30.31 -11.33 -19.47
N LEU A 11 -30.86 -10.11 -19.39
CA LEU A 11 -30.40 -9.08 -18.46
C LEU A 11 -30.54 -9.53 -17.01
N LEU A 12 -31.72 -10.02 -16.62
CA LEU A 12 -31.96 -10.49 -15.25
C LEU A 12 -31.05 -11.66 -14.88
N ALA A 13 -30.88 -12.64 -15.79
CA ALA A 13 -29.99 -13.77 -15.55
C ALA A 13 -28.53 -13.33 -15.39
N GLY A 14 -28.03 -12.46 -16.29
CA GLY A 14 -26.66 -11.95 -16.22
C GLY A 14 -26.39 -11.12 -14.97
N ILE A 15 -27.31 -10.21 -14.61
CA ILE A 15 -27.18 -9.38 -13.40
C ILE A 15 -27.26 -10.24 -12.14
N ALA A 16 -28.23 -11.15 -12.04
CA ALA A 16 -28.37 -12.02 -10.87
C ALA A 16 -27.15 -12.93 -10.67
N LEU A 17 -26.61 -13.50 -11.76
CA LEU A 17 -25.42 -14.33 -11.70
C LEU A 17 -24.18 -13.53 -11.27
N SER A 18 -23.97 -12.37 -11.87
CA SER A 18 -22.88 -11.46 -11.51
C SER A 18 -22.97 -11.04 -10.03
N LEU A 19 -24.15 -10.59 -9.59
CA LEU A 19 -24.41 -10.19 -8.21
C LEU A 19 -24.14 -11.35 -7.23
N ARG A 20 -24.56 -12.58 -7.58
CA ARG A 20 -24.28 -13.77 -6.76
C ARG A 20 -22.78 -13.96 -6.55
N PHE A 21 -21.97 -13.81 -7.60
CA PHE A 21 -20.53 -13.96 -7.48
C PHE A 21 -19.89 -12.85 -6.63
N PHE A 22 -20.32 -11.58 -6.79
CA PHE A 22 -19.88 -10.49 -5.93
C PHE A 22 -20.23 -10.73 -4.45
N LEU A 23 -21.49 -11.08 -4.17
CA LEU A 23 -21.95 -11.37 -2.81
C LEU A 23 -21.21 -12.56 -2.18
N GLN A 24 -20.87 -13.57 -2.98
CA GLN A 24 -20.05 -14.69 -2.51
C GLN A 24 -18.66 -14.21 -2.06
N LYS A 25 -17.96 -13.37 -2.84
CA LYS A 25 -16.65 -12.83 -2.43
C LYS A 25 -16.74 -11.96 -1.17
N ILE A 26 -17.78 -11.14 -1.07
CA ILE A 26 -18.05 -10.34 0.14
C ILE A 26 -18.29 -11.26 1.35
N SER A 27 -19.01 -12.38 1.17
CA SER A 27 -19.26 -13.31 2.26
C SER A 27 -17.98 -13.97 2.80
N TYR A 28 -16.94 -14.14 1.98
CA TYR A 28 -15.64 -14.64 2.46
C TYR A 28 -14.92 -13.64 3.37
N LEU A 29 -15.12 -12.34 3.20
CA LEU A 29 -14.57 -11.33 4.12
C LEU A 29 -15.13 -11.49 5.54
N THR A 30 -16.30 -12.13 5.70
CA THR A 30 -16.86 -12.40 7.03
C THR A 30 -16.09 -13.46 7.80
N ILE A 31 -15.20 -14.24 7.17
CA ILE A 31 -14.33 -15.21 7.85
C ILE A 31 -13.34 -14.47 8.77
N ALA A 32 -12.84 -13.34 8.30
CA ALA A 32 -11.84 -12.51 8.97
C ALA A 32 -12.34 -11.90 10.28
N ARG A 33 -11.38 -11.44 11.08
CA ARG A 33 -11.64 -10.66 12.29
C ARG A 33 -12.26 -9.29 11.92
N PRO A 34 -13.24 -8.81 12.71
CA PRO A 34 -13.74 -7.45 12.58
C PRO A 34 -12.62 -6.40 12.77
N SER A 35 -12.76 -5.25 12.11
CA SER A 35 -11.88 -4.09 12.30
C SER A 35 -12.62 -2.80 11.98
N ASP A 36 -12.32 -1.74 12.72
CA ASP A 36 -12.89 -0.41 12.45
C ASP A 36 -12.12 0.32 11.34
N ARG A 37 -12.73 0.40 10.16
CA ARG A 37 -12.26 1.23 9.03
C ARG A 37 -13.38 2.11 8.47
N LEU A 38 -14.49 2.27 9.19
CA LEU A 38 -15.69 2.94 8.67
C LEU A 38 -15.87 4.39 9.19
N GLY A 39 -14.99 4.87 10.07
CA GLY A 39 -15.00 6.26 10.55
C GLY A 39 -14.39 7.30 9.56
N ASP A 40 -14.62 8.59 9.82
CA ASP A 40 -14.02 9.76 9.11
C ASP A 40 -14.23 9.79 7.57
N TYR A 41 -15.49 9.71 7.14
CA TYR A 41 -15.90 9.75 5.73
C TYR A 41 -15.34 10.95 4.95
N GLY A 42 -15.19 12.11 5.59
CA GLY A 42 -14.69 13.32 4.96
C GLY A 42 -13.24 13.17 4.46
N LYS A 43 -12.34 12.70 5.35
CA LYS A 43 -10.95 12.43 4.95
C LYS A 43 -10.86 11.31 3.92
N ARG A 44 -11.64 10.24 4.07
CA ARG A 44 -11.68 9.11 3.12
C ARG A 44 -12.12 9.54 1.74
N PHE A 45 -13.11 10.42 1.64
CA PHE A 45 -13.54 10.95 0.35
C PHE A 45 -12.44 11.78 -0.32
N GLY A 46 -11.69 12.57 0.45
CA GLY A 46 -10.49 13.26 -0.06
C GLY A 46 -9.41 12.29 -0.56
N VAL A 47 -9.17 11.19 0.17
CA VAL A 47 -8.27 10.11 -0.24
C VAL A 47 -8.75 9.47 -1.54
N PHE A 48 -10.03 9.13 -1.64
CA PHE A 48 -10.64 8.56 -2.83
C PHE A 48 -10.48 9.47 -4.05
N LEU A 49 -10.82 10.76 -3.92
CA LEU A 49 -10.67 11.71 -5.03
C LEU A 49 -9.20 11.83 -5.47
N LYS A 50 -8.26 11.88 -4.53
CA LYS A 50 -6.83 12.00 -4.86
C LYS A 50 -6.27 10.72 -5.48
N ARG A 51 -6.53 9.56 -4.88
CA ARG A 51 -5.86 8.29 -5.21
C ARG A 51 -6.58 7.50 -6.28
N VAL A 52 -7.92 7.44 -6.23
CA VAL A 52 -8.75 6.72 -7.20
C VAL A 52 -9.07 7.60 -8.39
N MET A 53 -9.74 8.75 -8.21
CA MET A 53 -10.12 9.60 -9.35
C MET A 53 -8.90 10.30 -9.97
N GLY A 54 -8.00 10.82 -9.13
CA GLY A 54 -6.76 11.47 -9.57
C GLY A 54 -5.65 10.50 -9.99
N GLN A 55 -5.82 9.19 -9.76
CA GLN A 55 -4.86 8.14 -10.13
C GLN A 55 -3.42 8.44 -9.66
N TYR A 56 -3.28 9.12 -8.50
CA TYR A 56 -2.01 9.72 -8.03
C TYR A 56 -0.82 8.75 -8.06
N TYR A 57 -1.00 7.53 -7.55
CA TYR A 57 0.07 6.54 -7.54
C TYR A 57 0.38 5.99 -8.94
N LEU A 58 -0.60 5.91 -9.84
CA LEU A 58 -0.36 5.40 -11.20
C LEU A 58 0.59 6.29 -11.98
N PHE A 59 0.48 7.61 -11.84
CA PHE A 59 1.33 8.58 -12.52
C PHE A 59 2.79 8.60 -12.05
N ARG A 60 3.14 7.87 -10.97
CA ARG A 60 4.54 7.57 -10.64
C ARG A 60 5.27 6.78 -11.73
N ARG A 61 4.53 6.15 -12.67
CA ARG A 61 5.05 5.63 -13.93
C ARG A 61 4.25 6.25 -15.09
N PRO A 62 4.64 7.43 -15.59
CA PRO A 62 3.77 8.28 -16.42
C PRO A 62 3.26 7.54 -17.65
N VAL A 63 4.10 6.82 -18.40
CA VAL A 63 3.69 6.11 -19.61
C VAL A 63 2.60 5.07 -19.33
N THR A 64 2.87 4.12 -18.42
CA THR A 64 1.90 3.07 -18.09
C THR A 64 0.69 3.60 -17.32
N GLY A 65 0.90 4.65 -16.51
CA GLY A 65 -0.15 5.32 -15.75
C GLY A 65 -1.15 6.00 -16.67
N THR A 66 -0.68 6.70 -17.71
CA THR A 66 -1.54 7.33 -18.72
C THR A 66 -2.35 6.29 -19.49
N LEU A 67 -1.73 5.20 -19.96
CA LEU A 67 -2.46 4.13 -20.67
C LEU A 67 -3.58 3.54 -19.78
N HIS A 68 -3.29 3.28 -18.50
CA HIS A 68 -4.30 2.79 -17.57
C HIS A 68 -5.38 3.83 -17.27
N ALA A 69 -5.01 5.09 -17.07
CA ALA A 69 -5.95 6.18 -16.80
C ALA A 69 -6.96 6.36 -17.95
N VAL A 70 -6.50 6.23 -19.21
CA VAL A 70 -7.39 6.24 -20.39
C VAL A 70 -8.40 5.10 -20.32
N VAL A 71 -7.97 3.88 -19.96
CA VAL A 71 -8.87 2.73 -19.80
C VAL A 71 -9.88 2.98 -18.67
N PHE A 72 -9.42 3.42 -17.50
CA PHE A 72 -10.28 3.72 -16.34
C PHE A 72 -11.35 4.78 -16.64
N TRP A 73 -10.94 5.94 -17.16
CA TRP A 73 -11.88 7.01 -17.51
C TRP A 73 -12.77 6.62 -18.69
N GLY A 74 -12.28 5.76 -19.59
CA GLY A 74 -13.08 5.11 -20.61
C GLY A 74 -14.25 4.33 -19.99
N PHE A 75 -13.97 3.43 -19.04
CA PHE A 75 -15.03 2.72 -18.32
C PHE A 75 -16.04 3.66 -17.67
N CYS A 76 -15.60 4.73 -17.02
CA CYS A 76 -16.49 5.73 -16.44
C CYS A 76 -17.39 6.42 -17.49
N ALA A 77 -16.81 6.82 -18.62
CA ALA A 77 -17.56 7.43 -19.72
C ALA A 77 -18.60 6.48 -20.32
N PHE A 78 -18.26 5.19 -20.45
CA PHE A 78 -19.13 4.16 -21.03
C PHE A 78 -20.27 3.69 -20.11
N VAL A 79 -20.34 4.11 -18.84
CA VAL A 79 -21.48 3.81 -17.96
C VAL A 79 -22.78 4.32 -18.57
N LEU A 80 -22.83 5.61 -18.95
CA LEU A 80 -24.03 6.18 -19.57
C LEU A 80 -24.28 5.58 -20.96
N GLY A 81 -23.23 5.28 -21.72
CA GLY A 81 -23.34 4.60 -23.02
C GLY A 81 -23.98 3.21 -22.91
N THR A 82 -23.63 2.46 -21.85
CA THR A 82 -24.19 1.13 -21.58
C THR A 82 -25.66 1.21 -21.19
N ILE A 83 -26.02 2.16 -20.32
CA ILE A 83 -27.43 2.43 -19.98
C ILE A 83 -28.21 2.74 -21.27
N ASN A 84 -27.65 3.59 -22.12
CA ASN A 84 -28.27 3.95 -23.38
C ASN A 84 -28.46 2.75 -24.33
N HIS A 85 -27.45 1.88 -24.43
CA HIS A 85 -27.51 0.65 -25.23
C HIS A 85 -28.70 -0.22 -24.82
N VAL A 86 -28.96 -0.36 -23.52
CA VAL A 86 -30.11 -1.11 -22.98
C VAL A 86 -31.43 -0.41 -23.30
N VAL A 87 -31.50 0.93 -23.17
CA VAL A 87 -32.70 1.72 -23.50
C VAL A 87 -33.08 1.55 -24.98
N GLU A 88 -32.11 1.61 -25.89
CA GLU A 88 -32.33 1.37 -27.33
C GLU A 88 -32.87 -0.04 -27.61
N GLY A 89 -32.53 -1.04 -26.79
CA GLY A 89 -33.09 -2.39 -26.89
C GLY A 89 -34.59 -2.49 -26.63
N TYR A 90 -35.14 -1.61 -25.78
CA TYR A 90 -36.57 -1.59 -25.48
C TYR A 90 -37.36 -0.60 -26.36
N GLY A 91 -36.77 0.56 -26.67
CA GLY A 91 -37.45 1.63 -27.40
C GLY A 91 -37.07 1.75 -28.89
N GLY A 92 -36.10 0.97 -29.37
CA GLY A 92 -35.55 1.10 -30.72
C GLY A 92 -34.49 2.20 -30.83
N ILE A 93 -33.92 2.38 -32.03
CA ILE A 93 -32.79 3.28 -32.29
C ILE A 93 -33.08 4.77 -31.98
N HIS A 94 -34.35 5.17 -32.00
CA HIS A 94 -34.78 6.54 -31.69
C HIS A 94 -35.04 6.79 -30.20
N ALA A 95 -35.00 5.75 -29.37
CA ALA A 95 -35.18 5.87 -27.93
C ALA A 95 -33.89 6.20 -27.17
N SER A 96 -32.77 6.41 -27.88
CA SER A 96 -31.53 6.86 -27.27
C SER A 96 -31.79 8.09 -26.39
N ILE A 97 -31.25 8.06 -25.18
CA ILE A 97 -31.14 9.20 -24.28
C ILE A 97 -30.46 10.32 -25.08
N PHE A 98 -31.12 11.49 -25.13
CA PHE A 98 -30.72 12.66 -25.93
C PHE A 98 -30.78 12.50 -27.47
N PHE A 99 -31.57 11.56 -27.99
CA PHE A 99 -31.79 11.38 -29.43
C PHE A 99 -32.11 12.71 -30.15
N GLY A 100 -31.48 12.93 -31.31
CA GLY A 100 -31.71 14.11 -32.15
C GLY A 100 -31.21 15.45 -31.57
N SER A 101 -30.60 15.45 -30.38
CA SER A 101 -30.12 16.67 -29.72
C SER A 101 -28.63 16.94 -29.98
N ALA A 102 -28.22 18.20 -29.83
CA ALA A 102 -26.81 18.59 -29.87
C ALA A 102 -25.98 17.93 -28.74
N VAL A 103 -26.60 17.70 -27.57
CA VAL A 103 -25.97 17.02 -26.43
C VAL A 103 -25.69 15.56 -26.76
N GLY A 104 -26.67 14.83 -27.32
CA GLY A 104 -26.48 13.46 -27.77
C GLY A 104 -25.41 13.36 -28.85
N THR A 105 -25.38 14.35 -29.77
CA THR A 105 -24.35 14.43 -30.81
C THR A 105 -22.95 14.58 -30.23
N ALA A 106 -22.76 15.51 -29.31
CA ALA A 106 -21.48 15.72 -28.64
C ALA A 106 -21.06 14.50 -27.81
N PHE A 107 -22.01 13.87 -27.11
CA PHE A 107 -21.76 12.69 -26.29
C PHE A 107 -21.27 11.49 -27.09
N TYR A 108 -21.91 11.17 -28.23
CA TYR A 108 -21.48 10.05 -29.06
C TYR A 108 -20.17 10.31 -29.81
N ALA A 109 -19.94 11.55 -30.27
CA ALA A 109 -18.64 11.96 -30.81
C ALA A 109 -17.53 11.80 -29.75
N PHE A 110 -17.81 12.19 -28.51
CA PHE A 110 -16.91 11.97 -27.38
C PHE A 110 -16.65 10.48 -27.11
N LEU A 111 -17.70 9.65 -27.04
CA LEU A 111 -17.55 8.19 -26.84
C LEU A 111 -16.75 7.52 -27.97
N ASP A 112 -16.89 7.97 -29.21
CA ASP A 112 -16.11 7.44 -30.34
C ASP A 112 -14.61 7.72 -30.19
N VAL A 113 -14.25 8.94 -29.78
CA VAL A 113 -12.86 9.30 -29.48
C VAL A 113 -12.35 8.49 -28.28
N VAL A 114 -13.15 8.38 -27.21
CA VAL A 114 -12.78 7.59 -26.02
C VAL A 114 -12.58 6.12 -26.38
N ALA A 115 -13.45 5.52 -27.20
CA ALA A 115 -13.30 4.15 -27.67
C ALA A 115 -11.98 3.94 -28.44
N LEU A 116 -11.60 4.92 -29.26
CA LEU A 116 -10.34 4.87 -30.00
C LEU A 116 -9.15 4.93 -29.05
N LEU A 117 -9.18 5.85 -28.08
CA LEU A 117 -8.13 5.99 -27.08
C LEU A 117 -8.00 4.73 -26.21
N VAL A 118 -9.13 4.14 -25.78
CA VAL A 118 -9.16 2.87 -25.03
C VAL A 118 -8.60 1.73 -25.86
N THR A 119 -8.93 1.66 -27.15
CA THR A 119 -8.40 0.66 -28.08
C THR A 119 -6.87 0.77 -28.19
N VAL A 120 -6.35 1.99 -28.39
CA VAL A 120 -4.89 2.23 -28.43
C VAL A 120 -4.25 1.89 -27.10
N ALA A 121 -4.87 2.27 -25.98
CA ALA A 121 -4.35 2.02 -24.65
C ALA A 121 -4.27 0.52 -24.32
N ILE A 122 -5.32 -0.25 -24.63
CA ILE A 122 -5.34 -1.70 -24.35
C ILE A 122 -4.35 -2.45 -25.25
N LEU A 123 -4.17 -2.02 -26.51
CA LEU A 123 -3.15 -2.57 -27.40
C LEU A 123 -1.74 -2.23 -26.90
N GLY A 124 -1.50 -1.02 -26.41
CA GLY A 124 -0.22 -0.64 -25.79
C GLY A 124 0.09 -1.43 -24.52
N LEU A 125 -0.91 -1.66 -23.66
CA LEU A 125 -0.79 -2.52 -22.47
C LEU A 125 -0.56 -4.00 -22.85
N ALA A 126 -1.22 -4.49 -23.90
CA ALA A 126 -1.01 -5.83 -24.43
C ALA A 126 0.40 -5.99 -25.00
N PHE A 127 0.88 -5.03 -25.79
CA PHE A 127 2.23 -5.01 -26.33
C PHE A 127 3.28 -5.05 -25.20
N ARG A 128 3.11 -4.19 -24.19
CA ARG A 128 3.99 -4.21 -23.01
C ARG A 128 4.01 -5.57 -22.30
N ARG A 129 2.85 -6.22 -22.18
CA ARG A 129 2.73 -7.49 -21.46
C ARG A 129 3.28 -8.68 -22.25
N TYR A 130 2.94 -8.80 -23.54
CA TYR A 130 3.22 -10.00 -24.33
C TYR A 130 4.46 -9.90 -25.22
N VAL A 131 4.90 -8.69 -25.54
CA VAL A 131 6.09 -8.43 -26.37
C VAL A 131 7.26 -7.96 -25.51
N LEU A 132 7.12 -6.85 -24.78
CA LEU A 132 8.23 -6.32 -23.96
C LEU A 132 8.54 -7.17 -22.72
N ARG A 133 7.54 -7.84 -22.15
CA ARG A 133 7.66 -8.79 -21.02
C ARG A 133 8.62 -8.32 -19.90
N PRO A 134 8.39 -7.14 -19.31
CA PRO A 134 9.23 -6.68 -18.19
C PRO A 134 9.13 -7.66 -17.01
N ASP A 135 10.17 -7.79 -16.20
CA ASP A 135 10.27 -8.76 -15.08
C ASP A 135 9.07 -8.73 -14.12
N ALA A 136 8.52 -7.55 -13.85
CA ALA A 136 7.29 -7.36 -13.07
C ALA A 136 6.07 -8.14 -13.63
N LEU A 137 6.07 -8.44 -14.93
CA LEU A 137 4.98 -9.04 -15.71
C LEU A 137 5.35 -10.36 -16.40
N THR A 138 6.53 -10.93 -16.16
CA THR A 138 7.00 -12.17 -16.82
C THR A 138 6.13 -13.38 -16.49
N TYR A 139 5.36 -13.34 -15.41
CA TYR A 139 4.40 -14.39 -15.09
C TYR A 139 3.22 -14.39 -16.08
N PRO A 140 3.01 -15.48 -16.84
CA PRO A 140 1.89 -15.60 -17.76
C PRO A 140 0.58 -15.65 -16.96
N SER A 141 -0.26 -14.63 -17.13
CA SER A 141 -1.61 -14.61 -16.58
C SER A 141 -2.59 -14.70 -17.76
N PRO A 142 -3.14 -15.90 -18.07
CA PRO A 142 -4.14 -16.10 -19.12
C PRO A 142 -5.34 -15.17 -18.95
N GLU A 143 -5.71 -14.86 -17.71
CA GLU A 143 -6.77 -13.91 -17.38
C GLU A 143 -6.53 -12.53 -17.99
N SER A 144 -5.28 -12.07 -18.09
CA SER A 144 -4.95 -10.80 -18.76
C SER A 144 -5.40 -10.81 -20.22
N ALA A 145 -5.22 -11.94 -20.92
CA ALA A 145 -5.55 -12.05 -22.34
C ALA A 145 -7.07 -12.01 -22.51
N VAL A 146 -7.79 -12.72 -21.65
CA VAL A 146 -9.25 -12.74 -21.62
C VAL A 146 -9.80 -11.33 -21.35
N ILE A 147 -9.26 -10.60 -20.38
CA ILE A 147 -9.68 -9.21 -20.06
C ILE A 147 -9.39 -8.26 -21.23
N ILE A 148 -8.19 -8.35 -21.83
CA ILE A 148 -7.82 -7.55 -22.99
C ILE A 148 -8.77 -7.84 -24.16
N PHE A 149 -9.09 -9.11 -24.39
CA PHE A 149 -10.05 -9.53 -25.41
C PHE A 149 -11.44 -8.95 -25.16
N PHE A 150 -11.97 -9.03 -23.94
CA PHE A 150 -13.26 -8.41 -23.58
C PHE A 150 -13.26 -6.90 -23.85
N ILE A 151 -12.26 -6.17 -23.36
CA ILE A 151 -12.19 -4.71 -23.54
C ILE A 151 -12.07 -4.34 -25.02
N PHE A 152 -11.19 -5.02 -25.76
CA PHE A 152 -10.99 -4.76 -27.19
C PHE A 152 -12.25 -5.06 -28.00
N THR A 153 -12.89 -6.21 -27.76
CA THR A 153 -14.12 -6.58 -28.48
C THR A 153 -15.30 -5.67 -28.14
N LEU A 154 -15.39 -5.13 -26.92
CA LEU A 154 -16.36 -4.09 -26.57
C LEU A 154 -16.16 -2.83 -27.40
N MET A 155 -14.91 -2.37 -27.60
CA MET A 155 -14.65 -1.19 -28.45
C MET A 155 -14.99 -1.46 -29.92
N VAL A 156 -14.60 -2.62 -30.45
CA VAL A 156 -14.91 -3.00 -31.84
C VAL A 156 -16.41 -3.11 -32.07
N THR A 157 -17.13 -3.81 -31.19
CA THR A 157 -18.59 -3.97 -31.31
C THR A 157 -19.32 -2.65 -31.12
N PHE A 158 -18.82 -1.72 -30.29
CA PHE A 158 -19.35 -0.35 -30.22
C PHE A 158 -19.23 0.35 -31.58
N PHE A 159 -18.02 0.41 -32.16
CA PHE A 159 -17.80 1.09 -33.45
C PHE A 159 -18.68 0.52 -34.57
N LEU A 160 -18.79 -0.81 -34.64
CA LEU A 160 -19.60 -1.48 -35.65
C LEU A 160 -21.10 -1.29 -35.41
N THR A 161 -21.55 -1.32 -34.16
CA THR A 161 -22.96 -1.03 -33.82
C THR A 161 -23.35 0.37 -34.31
N GLN A 162 -22.52 1.38 -34.05
CA GLN A 162 -22.77 2.75 -34.51
C GLN A 162 -22.72 2.87 -36.03
N ALA A 163 -21.72 2.24 -36.68
CA ALA A 163 -21.60 2.25 -38.14
C ALA A 163 -22.81 1.65 -38.86
N PHE A 164 -23.33 0.52 -38.38
CA PHE A 164 -24.55 -0.08 -38.92
C PHE A 164 -25.79 0.76 -38.59
N LYS A 165 -25.88 1.34 -37.37
CA LYS A 165 -26.99 2.21 -36.96
C LYS A 165 -27.16 3.41 -37.91
N PHE A 166 -26.06 4.06 -38.31
CA PHE A 166 -26.11 5.20 -39.25
C PHE A 166 -26.60 4.83 -40.66
N ASN A 167 -26.44 3.58 -41.07
CA ASN A 167 -26.92 3.09 -42.35
C ASN A 167 -28.37 2.58 -42.31
N MET A 168 -28.98 2.46 -41.11
CA MET A 168 -30.39 2.09 -40.97
C MET A 168 -31.33 3.27 -41.22
N ASP A 169 -30.92 4.49 -40.84
CA ASP A 169 -31.68 5.72 -41.09
C ASP A 169 -30.73 6.88 -41.48
N PRO A 170 -30.34 6.94 -42.77
CA PRO A 170 -29.46 7.97 -43.30
C PRO A 170 -30.11 9.35 -43.25
N GLY A 171 -29.90 10.09 -42.16
CA GLY A 171 -30.43 11.45 -41.97
C GLY A 171 -30.86 11.75 -40.54
N ALA A 172 -31.21 10.71 -39.77
CA ALA A 172 -31.64 10.85 -38.37
C ALA A 172 -30.49 11.05 -37.38
N PHE A 173 -29.25 10.71 -37.76
CA PHE A 173 -28.09 10.71 -36.88
C PHE A 173 -27.02 11.73 -37.32
N HIS A 174 -27.14 12.96 -36.83
CA HIS A 174 -26.21 14.05 -37.16
C HIS A 174 -24.79 13.80 -36.61
N GLU A 175 -24.66 12.99 -35.56
CA GLU A 175 -23.40 12.60 -34.93
C GLU A 175 -22.45 11.82 -35.83
N GLN A 176 -22.96 11.15 -36.87
CA GLN A 176 -22.14 10.43 -37.85
C GLN A 176 -21.01 11.30 -38.43
N ARG A 177 -21.27 12.61 -38.59
CA ARG A 177 -20.29 13.56 -39.15
C ARG A 177 -19.14 13.88 -38.20
N TYR A 178 -19.35 13.73 -36.90
CA TYR A 178 -18.39 14.10 -35.85
C TYR A 178 -17.69 12.88 -35.23
N MET A 179 -18.22 11.68 -35.43
CA MET A 179 -17.58 10.43 -35.03
C MET A 179 -16.50 10.04 -36.04
N LEU A 180 -15.28 9.86 -35.56
CA LEU A 180 -14.10 9.60 -36.38
C LEU A 180 -14.11 8.17 -36.92
N VAL A 181 -14.10 7.19 -36.02
CA VAL A 181 -13.96 5.77 -36.37
C VAL A 181 -15.30 5.21 -36.84
N SER A 182 -16.37 5.40 -36.06
CA SER A 182 -17.70 4.90 -36.45
C SER A 182 -18.22 5.59 -37.71
N GLY A 183 -17.96 6.90 -37.88
CA GLY A 183 -18.35 7.65 -39.07
C GLY A 183 -17.56 7.22 -40.31
N PHE A 184 -16.27 6.89 -40.16
CA PHE A 184 -15.49 6.26 -41.22
C PHE A 184 -16.04 4.87 -41.57
N LEU A 185 -16.24 4.01 -40.58
CA LEU A 185 -16.77 2.66 -40.78
C LEU A 185 -18.15 2.67 -41.43
N ALA A 186 -19.00 3.64 -41.10
CA ALA A 186 -20.31 3.79 -41.74
C ALA A 186 -20.24 3.96 -43.27
N ARG A 187 -19.11 4.45 -43.81
CA ARG A 187 -18.90 4.58 -45.27
C ARG A 187 -18.46 3.28 -45.94
N VAL A 188 -17.83 2.37 -45.20
CA VAL A 188 -17.29 1.11 -45.73
C VAL A 188 -18.19 -0.10 -45.47
N VAL A 189 -18.96 -0.12 -44.39
CA VAL A 189 -19.86 -1.24 -44.08
C VAL A 189 -20.89 -1.59 -45.18
N PRO A 190 -21.41 -0.65 -46.01
CA PRO A 190 -22.30 -1.04 -47.12
C PRO A 190 -21.63 -1.96 -48.15
N GLY A 191 -20.29 -1.90 -48.27
CA GLY A 191 -19.52 -2.77 -49.16
C GLY A 191 -19.33 -4.20 -48.66
N TRP A 192 -19.78 -4.54 -47.44
CA TRP A 192 -19.58 -5.86 -46.84
C TRP A 192 -20.66 -6.89 -47.19
N GLY A 193 -21.70 -6.48 -47.93
CA GLY A 193 -22.79 -7.37 -48.34
C GLY A 193 -23.75 -7.79 -47.21
N VAL A 194 -23.67 -7.14 -46.03
CA VAL A 194 -24.57 -7.35 -44.90
C VAL A 194 -25.54 -6.18 -44.80
N SER A 195 -26.84 -6.45 -44.64
CA SER A 195 -27.84 -5.37 -44.49
C SER A 195 -27.62 -4.60 -43.17
N ALA A 196 -27.83 -3.29 -43.19
CA ALA A 196 -27.61 -2.43 -42.02
C ALA A 196 -28.41 -2.89 -40.79
N ALA A 197 -29.67 -3.30 -41.00
CA ALA A 197 -30.53 -3.80 -39.93
C ALA A 197 -30.01 -5.11 -39.31
N LEU A 198 -29.54 -6.06 -40.14
CA LEU A 198 -28.96 -7.31 -39.63
C LEU A 198 -27.64 -7.05 -38.91
N GLY A 199 -26.75 -6.25 -39.50
CA GLY A 199 -25.47 -5.90 -38.91
C GLY A 199 -25.62 -5.19 -37.57
N TYR A 200 -26.52 -4.20 -37.48
CA TYR A 200 -26.84 -3.53 -36.22
C TYR A 200 -27.36 -4.52 -35.18
N LYS A 201 -28.34 -5.37 -35.53
CA LYS A 201 -28.94 -6.33 -34.60
C LYS A 201 -27.90 -7.31 -34.04
N VAL A 202 -27.05 -7.87 -34.91
CA VAL A 202 -26.00 -8.81 -34.49
C VAL A 202 -24.98 -8.13 -33.59
N MET A 203 -24.49 -6.95 -33.97
CA MET A 203 -23.50 -6.22 -33.18
C MET A 203 -24.06 -5.73 -31.84
N TRP A 204 -25.33 -5.29 -31.82
CA TRP A 204 -26.02 -4.86 -30.61
C TRP A 204 -26.15 -6.00 -29.59
N TRP A 205 -26.60 -7.18 -30.05
CA TRP A 205 -26.71 -8.38 -29.21
C TRP A 205 -25.34 -8.88 -28.77
N ALA A 206 -24.35 -8.91 -29.69
CA ALA A 206 -22.99 -9.30 -29.35
C ALA A 206 -22.41 -8.39 -28.26
N HIS A 207 -22.54 -7.07 -28.42
CA HIS A 207 -22.07 -6.10 -27.43
C HIS A 207 -22.71 -6.33 -26.05
N LEU A 208 -24.04 -6.51 -26.00
CA LEU A 208 -24.76 -6.77 -24.76
C LEU A 208 -24.29 -8.08 -24.08
N LEU A 209 -24.17 -9.16 -24.85
CA LEU A 209 -23.75 -10.46 -24.33
C LEU A 209 -22.30 -10.41 -23.83
N ILE A 210 -21.42 -9.67 -24.51
CA ILE A 210 -20.03 -9.45 -24.08
C ILE A 210 -20.00 -8.67 -22.76
N ILE A 211 -20.82 -7.62 -22.60
CA ILE A 211 -20.94 -6.87 -21.33
C ILE A 211 -21.35 -7.81 -20.19
N LEU A 212 -22.40 -8.61 -20.38
CA LEU A 212 -22.92 -9.50 -19.34
C LEU A 212 -21.93 -10.64 -19.03
N ALA A 213 -21.29 -11.21 -20.05
CA ALA A 213 -20.25 -12.22 -19.87
C ALA A 213 -19.07 -11.65 -19.08
N PHE A 214 -18.63 -10.43 -19.43
CA PHE A 214 -17.53 -9.77 -18.72
C PHE A 214 -17.92 -9.44 -17.27
N ALA A 215 -19.14 -8.95 -17.03
CA ALA A 215 -19.65 -8.70 -15.68
C ALA A 215 -19.65 -9.96 -14.80
N CYS A 216 -20.01 -11.12 -15.35
CA CYS A 216 -19.94 -12.41 -14.65
C CYS A 216 -18.50 -12.91 -14.44
N TYR A 217 -17.57 -12.54 -15.33
CA TYR A 217 -16.16 -12.92 -15.24
C TYR A 217 -15.39 -12.10 -14.19
N ILE A 218 -15.72 -10.82 -14.02
CA ILE A 218 -15.01 -9.88 -13.14
C ILE A 218 -14.79 -10.43 -11.72
N PRO A 219 -15.81 -10.90 -10.98
CA PRO A 219 -15.66 -11.32 -9.56
C PRO A 219 -14.70 -12.48 -9.32
N ASN A 220 -14.46 -13.30 -10.34
CA ASN A 220 -13.62 -14.49 -10.27
C ASN A 220 -12.32 -14.34 -11.06
N SER A 221 -11.94 -13.11 -11.39
CA SER A 221 -10.71 -12.80 -12.11
C SER A 221 -9.94 -11.69 -11.39
N LYS A 222 -8.71 -11.44 -11.83
CA LYS A 222 -7.96 -10.26 -11.41
C LYS A 222 -8.56 -8.92 -11.84
N HIS A 223 -9.59 -8.88 -12.70
CA HIS A 223 -10.31 -7.64 -12.98
C HIS A 223 -11.23 -7.20 -11.83
N MET A 224 -11.39 -8.02 -10.79
CA MET A 224 -12.09 -7.66 -9.55
C MET A 224 -11.58 -6.37 -8.91
N HIS A 225 -10.32 -6.00 -9.17
CA HIS A 225 -9.77 -4.71 -8.73
C HIS A 225 -10.60 -3.51 -9.20
N LEU A 226 -11.32 -3.59 -10.33
CA LEU A 226 -12.20 -2.52 -10.79
C LEU A 226 -13.23 -2.14 -9.72
N ALA A 227 -13.77 -3.14 -9.01
CA ALA A 227 -14.72 -2.94 -7.93
C ALA A 227 -14.03 -2.74 -6.57
N VAL A 228 -12.95 -3.48 -6.31
CA VAL A 228 -12.36 -3.54 -4.97
C VAL A 228 -11.33 -2.44 -4.72
N CYS A 229 -10.52 -2.03 -5.70
CA CYS A 229 -9.52 -0.98 -5.51
C CYS A 229 -10.13 0.34 -5.01
N PRO A 230 -11.25 0.86 -5.57
CA PRO A 230 -11.89 2.06 -5.06
C PRO A 230 -12.33 1.94 -3.60
N VAL A 231 -12.84 0.76 -3.21
CA VAL A 231 -13.24 0.46 -1.83
C VAL A 231 -12.02 0.35 -0.92
N ASN A 232 -10.95 -0.32 -1.37
CA ASN A 232 -9.73 -0.52 -0.59
C ASN A 232 -9.01 0.80 -0.30
N GLU A 233 -8.90 1.69 -1.29
CA GLU A 233 -8.32 3.03 -1.09
C GLU A 233 -9.22 3.93 -0.23
N PHE A 234 -10.55 3.81 -0.35
CA PHE A 234 -11.47 4.54 0.53
C PHE A 234 -11.35 4.07 1.99
N LEU A 235 -11.20 2.76 2.20
CA LEU A 235 -11.11 2.12 3.51
C LEU A 235 -9.67 1.99 4.04
N CYS A 236 -8.71 2.65 3.39
CA CYS A 236 -7.29 2.58 3.80
C CYS A 236 -7.08 3.06 5.24
N ASP A 237 -5.92 2.71 5.80
CA ASP A 237 -5.51 3.29 7.08
C ASP A 237 -5.36 4.81 7.01
N LEU A 238 -6.01 5.51 7.94
CA LEU A 238 -5.85 6.96 8.15
C LEU A 238 -4.91 7.27 9.32
N GLY A 239 -4.56 6.26 10.11
CA GLY A 239 -3.64 6.36 11.22
C GLY A 239 -2.18 6.49 10.79
N PRO A 240 -1.27 6.64 11.76
CA PRO A 240 0.16 6.64 11.51
C PRO A 240 0.61 5.31 10.89
N ARG A 241 1.45 5.40 9.86
CA ARG A 241 1.98 4.22 9.16
C ARG A 241 2.99 3.49 10.05
N GLY A 242 2.94 2.16 10.06
CA GLY A 242 3.97 1.30 10.67
C GLY A 242 3.71 0.89 12.13
N VAL A 243 2.66 1.43 12.75
CA VAL A 243 2.26 1.05 14.11
C VAL A 243 1.74 -0.38 14.10
N GLN A 244 2.43 -1.27 14.80
CA GLN A 244 1.99 -2.66 14.98
C GLN A 244 0.83 -2.72 15.97
N GLU A 245 -0.07 -3.68 15.77
CA GLU A 245 -1.15 -3.94 16.71
C GLU A 245 -0.58 -4.37 18.06
N LYS A 246 -1.07 -3.77 19.15
CA LYS A 246 -0.77 -4.21 20.52
C LYS A 246 -1.50 -5.52 20.77
N ILE A 247 -0.81 -6.48 21.39
CA ILE A 247 -1.41 -7.69 21.94
C ILE A 247 -1.49 -7.50 23.45
N ASP A 248 -2.66 -7.72 24.04
CA ASP A 248 -2.80 -7.69 25.50
C ASP A 248 -2.28 -9.01 26.07
N ILE A 249 -1.03 -9.02 26.53
CA ILE A 249 -0.39 -10.21 27.09
C ILE A 249 -0.58 -10.19 28.61
N ASP A 250 -1.45 -11.07 29.10
CA ASP A 250 -1.61 -11.32 30.52
C ASP A 250 -0.98 -12.68 30.85
N LEU A 251 0.18 -12.64 31.52
CA LEU A 251 0.91 -13.84 31.91
C LEU A 251 0.21 -14.63 33.02
N GLU A 252 -0.78 -14.03 33.70
CA GLU A 252 -1.58 -14.68 34.74
C GLU A 252 -2.88 -15.27 34.20
N ALA A 253 -3.22 -15.05 32.92
CA ALA A 253 -4.41 -15.60 32.30
C ALA A 253 -4.31 -17.12 32.09
N ASP A 254 -5.46 -17.81 32.20
CA ASP A 254 -5.55 -19.26 31.99
C ASP A 254 -5.15 -19.70 30.56
N GLU A 255 -5.38 -18.82 29.57
CA GLU A 255 -5.02 -19.05 28.17
C GLU A 255 -4.46 -17.75 27.59
N LEU A 256 -3.27 -17.84 26.98
CA LEU A 256 -2.67 -16.72 26.28
C LEU A 256 -3.42 -16.46 24.97
N PRO A 257 -3.56 -15.19 24.56
CA PRO A 257 -4.10 -14.88 23.24
C PRO A 257 -3.16 -15.36 22.13
N ASP A 258 -3.67 -15.45 20.90
CA ASP A 258 -2.82 -15.57 19.70
C ASP A 258 -1.76 -14.46 19.72
N LEU A 259 -0.48 -14.85 19.75
CA LEU A 259 0.65 -13.94 19.83
C LEU A 259 1.12 -13.51 18.45
N GLY A 260 0.67 -14.16 17.38
CA GLY A 260 0.84 -13.73 16.00
C GLY A 260 -0.30 -14.20 15.10
N LYS A 261 -0.12 -14.09 13.78
CA LYS A 261 -1.15 -14.49 12.81
C LYS A 261 -0.60 -15.48 11.78
N SER A 262 -1.13 -16.69 11.80
CA SER A 262 -0.83 -17.80 10.89
C SER A 262 -2.08 -18.35 10.19
N ARG A 263 -3.26 -17.76 10.42
CA ARG A 263 -4.53 -18.19 9.80
C ARG A 263 -5.33 -16.98 9.31
N TYR A 264 -6.13 -17.17 8.25
CA TYR A 264 -6.86 -16.06 7.60
C TYR A 264 -7.90 -15.39 8.50
N GLU A 265 -8.55 -16.16 9.37
CA GLU A 265 -9.56 -15.69 10.33
C GLU A 265 -8.98 -14.76 11.40
N GLN A 266 -7.68 -14.85 11.69
CA GLN A 266 -6.99 -13.98 12.66
C GLN A 266 -6.70 -12.58 12.07
N PHE A 267 -6.59 -12.49 10.75
CA PHE A 267 -6.38 -11.20 10.07
C PHE A 267 -7.66 -10.37 10.06
N PRO A 268 -7.55 -9.04 10.13
CA PRO A 268 -8.70 -8.17 9.97
C PRO A 268 -9.24 -8.22 8.52
N TRP A 269 -10.54 -8.02 8.34
CA TRP A 269 -11.19 -8.17 7.02
C TRP A 269 -10.56 -7.33 5.89
N HIS A 270 -10.00 -6.16 6.21
CA HIS A 270 -9.34 -5.30 5.21
C HIS A 270 -8.03 -5.91 4.69
N HIS A 271 -7.33 -6.73 5.47
CA HIS A 271 -6.19 -7.50 4.97
C HIS A 271 -6.61 -8.55 3.94
N LEU A 272 -7.80 -9.14 4.06
CA LEU A 272 -8.32 -10.07 3.05
C LEU A 272 -8.89 -9.31 1.84
N LEU A 273 -9.38 -8.07 2.03
CA LEU A 273 -9.79 -7.19 0.93
C LEU A 273 -8.63 -6.90 -0.04
N ASP A 274 -7.41 -6.69 0.49
CA ASP A 274 -6.19 -6.49 -0.32
C ASP A 274 -5.94 -7.60 -1.34
N LEU A 275 -6.30 -8.85 -1.00
CA LEU A 275 -6.12 -10.01 -1.88
C LEU A 275 -6.95 -9.86 -3.16
N TYR A 276 -8.14 -9.28 -3.04
CA TYR A 276 -9.02 -8.99 -4.18
C TYR A 276 -8.65 -7.71 -4.94
N ALA A 277 -8.01 -6.74 -4.27
CA ALA A 277 -7.57 -5.48 -4.88
C ALA A 277 -6.34 -5.66 -5.78
N CYS A 278 -5.52 -6.68 -5.53
CA CYS A 278 -4.26 -6.89 -6.26
C CYS A 278 -4.45 -7.02 -7.77
N VAL A 279 -3.67 -6.24 -8.54
CA VAL A 279 -3.68 -6.19 -10.01
C VAL A 279 -2.48 -6.86 -10.68
N GLU A 280 -1.62 -7.52 -9.91
CA GLU A 280 -0.40 -8.20 -10.42
C GLU A 280 0.55 -7.25 -11.18
N CYS A 281 0.56 -5.94 -10.87
CA CYS A 281 1.34 -4.96 -11.63
C CYS A 281 2.86 -5.02 -11.37
N GLY A 282 3.29 -5.68 -10.28
CA GLY A 282 4.69 -5.84 -9.90
C GLY A 282 5.39 -4.57 -9.41
N ARG A 283 4.67 -3.47 -9.15
CA ARG A 283 5.30 -2.26 -8.56
C ARG A 283 5.88 -2.52 -7.17
N CYS A 284 5.21 -3.33 -6.36
CA CYS A 284 5.73 -3.71 -5.05
C CYS A 284 7.01 -4.55 -5.16
N GLN A 285 7.12 -5.40 -6.18
CA GLN A 285 8.32 -6.20 -6.51
C GLN A 285 9.48 -5.29 -6.92
N ASP A 286 9.26 -4.40 -7.89
CA ASP A 286 10.31 -3.54 -8.47
C ASP A 286 10.97 -2.59 -7.45
N PHE A 287 10.25 -2.25 -6.37
CA PHE A 287 10.72 -1.37 -5.29
C PHE A 287 11.07 -2.13 -4.01
N CYS A 288 10.94 -3.46 -3.99
CA CYS A 288 11.34 -4.26 -2.84
C CYS A 288 12.87 -4.37 -2.81
N PRO A 289 13.54 -3.88 -1.75
CA PRO A 289 15.00 -3.99 -1.63
C PRO A 289 15.46 -5.45 -1.52
N ALA A 290 14.70 -6.30 -0.83
CA ALA A 290 15.02 -7.72 -0.70
C ALA A 290 14.94 -8.47 -2.04
N TYR A 291 13.89 -8.21 -2.83
CA TYR A 291 13.79 -8.76 -4.18
C TYR A 291 14.93 -8.29 -5.07
N ALA A 292 15.27 -6.99 -5.00
CA ALA A 292 16.36 -6.41 -5.78
C ALA A 292 17.74 -6.99 -5.42
N SER A 293 17.93 -7.47 -4.19
CA SER A 293 19.15 -8.16 -3.74
C SER A 293 19.11 -9.68 -3.99
N GLY A 294 18.18 -10.19 -4.79
CA GLY A 294 18.09 -11.61 -5.14
C GLY A 294 17.53 -12.52 -4.03
N LYS A 295 16.92 -11.95 -2.99
CA LYS A 295 16.30 -12.73 -1.91
C LYS A 295 14.93 -13.29 -2.30
N PRO A 296 14.47 -14.40 -1.69
CA PRO A 296 13.15 -15.00 -1.93
C PRO A 296 11.96 -14.04 -1.81
N LEU A 297 12.02 -13.03 -0.93
CA LEU A 297 10.89 -12.12 -0.76
C LEU A 297 10.53 -11.35 -2.03
N ASN A 298 9.38 -11.72 -2.59
CA ASN A 298 8.65 -10.91 -3.55
C ASN A 298 7.27 -10.52 -2.97
N PRO A 299 7.04 -9.24 -2.62
CA PRO A 299 5.78 -8.82 -1.99
C PRO A 299 4.56 -8.99 -2.91
N LYS A 300 4.74 -9.03 -4.24
CA LYS A 300 3.65 -9.37 -5.16
C LYS A 300 3.18 -10.80 -4.90
N PHE A 301 4.11 -11.76 -4.79
CA PHE A 301 3.76 -13.16 -4.58
C PHE A 301 3.27 -13.44 -3.16
N VAL A 302 3.70 -12.68 -2.15
CA VAL A 302 3.05 -12.75 -0.83
C VAL A 302 1.53 -12.53 -0.95
N ILE A 303 1.09 -11.50 -1.68
CA ILE A 303 -0.34 -11.24 -1.86
C ILE A 303 -1.01 -12.27 -2.79
N LEU A 304 -0.34 -12.71 -3.86
CA LEU A 304 -0.94 -13.65 -4.81
C LEU A 304 -1.06 -15.07 -4.26
N ASP A 305 -0.04 -15.54 -3.54
CA ASP A 305 -0.02 -16.87 -2.94
C ASP A 305 -1.10 -16.94 -1.84
N MET A 306 -1.19 -15.90 -0.98
CA MET A 306 -2.30 -15.75 -0.04
C MET A 306 -3.66 -15.67 -0.74
N LYS A 307 -3.78 -14.96 -1.87
CA LYS A 307 -5.05 -14.84 -2.61
C LYS A 307 -5.51 -16.18 -3.15
N HIS A 308 -4.61 -16.93 -3.80
CA HIS A 308 -4.95 -18.22 -4.41
C HIS A 308 -5.35 -19.22 -3.34
N ASP A 309 -4.54 -19.36 -2.30
CA ASP A 309 -4.82 -20.28 -1.20
C ASP A 309 -6.09 -19.88 -0.41
N PHE A 310 -6.32 -18.58 -0.14
CA PHE A 310 -7.56 -18.12 0.47
C PHE A 310 -8.79 -18.43 -0.39
N LEU A 311 -8.71 -18.24 -1.71
CA LEU A 311 -9.84 -18.53 -2.60
C LEU A 311 -10.18 -20.02 -2.67
N GLU A 312 -9.19 -20.90 -2.52
CA GLU A 312 -9.38 -22.35 -2.43
C GLU A 312 -9.98 -22.77 -1.09
N THR A 313 -9.56 -22.15 0.02
CA THR A 313 -9.95 -22.54 1.39
C THR A 313 -11.20 -21.84 1.91
N ALA A 314 -11.51 -20.63 1.45
CA ALA A 314 -12.65 -19.82 1.91
C ALA A 314 -14.03 -20.51 1.83
N PRO A 315 -14.36 -21.35 0.82
CA PRO A 315 -15.61 -22.09 0.82
C PRO A 315 -15.78 -22.99 2.05
N ALA A 316 -14.72 -23.73 2.43
CA ALA A 316 -14.74 -24.65 3.58
C ALA A 316 -14.80 -23.88 4.90
N LEU A 317 -14.00 -22.82 5.03
CA LEU A 317 -14.01 -21.91 6.19
C LEU A 317 -15.38 -21.26 6.40
N LEU A 318 -16.00 -20.76 5.33
CA LEU A 318 -17.33 -20.16 5.42
C LEU A 318 -18.40 -21.18 5.79
N ALA A 319 -18.30 -22.42 5.28
CA ALA A 319 -19.22 -23.50 5.64
C ALA A 319 -19.09 -23.89 7.12
N ALA A 320 -17.86 -24.04 7.62
CA ALA A 320 -17.58 -24.31 9.03
C ALA A 320 -18.12 -23.19 9.93
N LYS A 321 -17.84 -21.92 9.58
CA LYS A 321 -18.36 -20.75 10.29
C LYS A 321 -19.89 -20.75 10.39
N LYS A 322 -20.58 -21.02 9.28
CA LYS A 322 -22.05 -21.10 9.24
C LYS A 322 -22.60 -22.27 10.06
N ALA A 323 -21.84 -23.35 10.16
CA ALA A 323 -22.20 -24.52 10.97
C ALA A 323 -21.81 -24.37 12.45
N GLY A 324 -21.18 -23.25 12.86
CA GLY A 324 -20.69 -23.04 14.21
C GLY A 324 -19.53 -23.96 14.60
N LYS A 325 -18.78 -24.47 13.62
CA LYS A 325 -17.61 -25.33 13.86
C LYS A 325 -16.34 -24.49 14.06
N PRO A 326 -15.37 -24.95 14.87
CA PRO A 326 -14.06 -24.31 14.98
C PRO A 326 -13.40 -24.18 13.60
N LEU A 327 -12.80 -23.03 13.32
CA LEU A 327 -12.20 -22.78 12.02
C LEU A 327 -10.81 -23.41 11.91
N GLU A 328 -10.16 -23.60 13.06
CA GLU A 328 -8.85 -24.22 13.23
C GLU A 328 -8.85 -25.69 12.78
N GLU A 329 -10.00 -26.37 12.92
CA GLU A 329 -10.17 -27.78 12.54
C GLU A 329 -10.40 -27.99 11.03
N VAL A 330 -10.57 -26.92 10.26
CA VAL A 330 -10.76 -27.02 8.80
C VAL A 330 -9.42 -27.34 8.14
N GLU A 331 -9.30 -28.56 7.61
CA GLU A 331 -8.12 -29.05 6.89
C GLU A 331 -7.74 -28.11 5.72
N ARG A 332 -6.52 -27.60 5.77
CA ARG A 332 -5.93 -26.68 4.78
C ARG A 332 -4.42 -26.64 4.95
N LYS A 333 -3.73 -26.03 3.96
CA LYS A 333 -2.30 -25.74 4.06
C LYS A 333 -2.03 -24.72 5.18
N ALA A 334 -0.89 -24.87 5.85
CA ALA A 334 -0.39 -23.87 6.77
C ALA A 334 -0.03 -22.58 6.01
N LEU A 335 -0.60 -21.45 6.41
CA LEU A 335 -0.32 -20.16 5.78
C LEU A 335 1.17 -19.79 5.88
N VAL A 336 1.75 -20.06 7.05
CA VAL A 336 3.17 -19.89 7.33
C VAL A 336 3.86 -21.24 7.14
N GLY A 337 4.93 -21.28 6.34
CA GLY A 337 5.66 -22.51 6.02
C GLY A 337 5.28 -23.11 4.67
N GLU A 338 3.99 -23.42 4.44
CA GLU A 338 3.55 -24.05 3.18
C GLU A 338 3.10 -23.04 2.10
N VAL A 339 2.28 -22.05 2.46
CA VAL A 339 1.81 -21.02 1.51
C VAL A 339 2.84 -19.89 1.39
N ILE A 340 3.29 -19.37 2.54
CA ILE A 340 4.32 -18.34 2.64
C ILE A 340 5.52 -18.91 3.38
N GLU A 341 6.59 -19.18 2.64
CA GLU A 341 7.87 -19.66 3.17
C GLU A 341 8.43 -18.70 4.23
N ALA A 342 9.01 -19.25 5.30
CA ALA A 342 9.59 -18.48 6.41
C ALA A 342 10.66 -17.48 5.95
N ASP A 343 11.50 -17.84 4.97
CA ASP A 343 12.53 -16.95 4.44
C ASP A 343 11.94 -15.66 3.86
N ARG A 344 10.81 -15.75 3.15
CA ARG A 344 10.13 -14.55 2.61
C ARG A 344 9.66 -13.62 3.73
N ILE A 345 9.25 -14.19 4.87
CA ILE A 345 8.83 -13.44 6.06
C ILE A 345 10.04 -12.72 6.67
N TRP A 346 11.16 -13.41 6.85
CA TRP A 346 12.38 -12.86 7.47
C TRP A 346 13.14 -11.86 6.59
N ASP A 347 13.05 -11.99 5.27
CA ASP A 347 13.66 -11.06 4.32
C ASP A 347 12.98 -9.68 4.29
N CYS A 348 11.78 -9.55 4.88
CA CYS A 348 11.08 -8.29 4.94
C CYS A 348 11.85 -7.28 5.81
N THR A 349 12.36 -6.23 5.16
CA THR A 349 13.10 -5.15 5.86
C THR A 349 12.19 -4.13 6.53
N THR A 350 10.88 -4.38 6.55
CA THR A 350 9.81 -3.52 7.06
C THR A 350 9.75 -2.13 6.44
N CYS A 351 10.53 -1.79 5.42
CA CYS A 351 10.71 -0.40 5.00
C CYS A 351 9.53 0.30 4.30
N TYR A 352 8.38 -0.36 4.12
CA TYR A 352 7.17 0.14 3.45
C TYR A 352 7.29 0.54 1.97
N ALA A 353 8.41 0.24 1.29
CA ALA A 353 8.55 0.58 -0.14
C ALA A 353 7.47 -0.08 -1.02
N CYS A 354 7.10 -1.33 -0.72
CA CYS A 354 6.06 -2.08 -1.44
C CYS A 354 4.67 -1.44 -1.32
N GLN A 355 4.30 -1.00 -0.11
CA GLN A 355 3.01 -0.36 0.15
C GLN A 355 2.99 1.08 -0.40
N GLU A 356 4.07 1.83 -0.26
CA GLU A 356 4.18 3.19 -0.79
C GLU A 356 4.05 3.24 -2.32
N MET A 357 4.40 2.17 -3.02
CA MET A 357 4.30 2.06 -4.48
C MET A 357 3.06 1.31 -4.97
N CYS A 358 2.22 0.81 -4.05
CA CYS A 358 1.01 0.09 -4.37
C CYS A 358 -0.10 1.05 -4.86
N PRO A 359 -0.60 0.92 -6.10
CA PRO A 359 -1.64 1.81 -6.62
C PRO A 359 -3.06 1.41 -6.17
N VAL A 360 -3.21 0.34 -5.40
CA VAL A 360 -4.49 -0.24 -4.97
C VAL A 360 -4.60 -0.38 -3.46
N GLY A 361 -3.73 0.30 -2.71
CA GLY A 361 -3.82 0.39 -1.25
C GLY A 361 -3.30 -0.80 -0.44
N ASN A 362 -2.84 -1.89 -1.07
CA ASN A 362 -2.49 -3.13 -0.34
C ASN A 362 -1.45 -2.95 0.77
N GLU A 363 -1.77 -3.48 1.95
CA GLU A 363 -0.97 -3.46 3.17
C GLU A 363 -0.08 -4.71 3.23
N HIS A 364 1.14 -4.63 2.68
CA HIS A 364 2.02 -5.80 2.59
C HIS A 364 2.80 -6.06 3.89
N PRO A 365 3.55 -5.06 4.44
CA PRO A 365 4.43 -5.32 5.58
C PRO A 365 3.70 -5.80 6.83
N GLN A 366 2.49 -5.32 7.07
CA GLN A 366 1.67 -5.65 8.23
C GLN A 366 1.43 -7.16 8.31
N LYS A 367 1.03 -7.79 7.21
CA LYS A 367 0.78 -9.25 7.16
C LYS A 367 2.05 -10.04 7.49
N LEU A 368 3.20 -9.61 6.94
CA LEU A 368 4.50 -10.23 7.20
C LEU A 368 4.97 -10.04 8.65
N LEU A 369 4.70 -8.88 9.26
CA LEU A 369 5.05 -8.61 10.66
C LEU A 369 4.24 -9.50 11.62
N GLU A 370 2.96 -9.72 11.35
CA GLU A 370 2.12 -10.61 12.18
C GLU A 370 2.52 -12.09 12.03
N MET A 371 2.87 -12.52 10.81
CA MET A 371 3.43 -13.87 10.57
C MET A 371 4.81 -14.03 11.21
N ARG A 372 5.64 -12.97 11.22
CA ARG A 372 6.93 -12.96 11.91
C ARG A 372 6.77 -13.07 13.41
N ARG A 373 5.79 -12.37 13.98
CA ARG A 373 5.44 -12.45 15.40
C ARG A 373 5.03 -13.87 15.78
N TYR A 374 4.19 -14.52 14.96
CA TYR A 374 3.84 -15.94 15.12
C TYR A 374 5.08 -16.85 15.13
N LEU A 375 5.96 -16.71 14.14
CA LEU A 375 7.21 -17.49 14.08
C LEU A 375 8.10 -17.30 15.31
N THR A 376 8.05 -16.13 15.94
CA THR A 376 8.93 -15.81 17.07
C THR A 376 8.35 -16.25 18.41
N MET A 377 7.06 -16.00 18.64
CA MET A 377 6.43 -16.13 19.95
C MET A 377 5.68 -17.44 20.14
N GLU A 378 5.25 -18.10 19.06
CA GLU A 378 4.47 -19.35 19.13
C GLU A 378 5.28 -20.55 18.65
N GLU A 379 6.03 -20.39 17.55
CA GLU A 379 6.78 -21.50 16.95
C GLU A 379 8.24 -21.59 17.40
N GLU A 380 8.77 -20.58 18.08
CA GLU A 380 10.20 -20.46 18.45
C GLU A 380 11.17 -20.61 17.25
N GLN A 381 10.72 -20.22 16.05
CA GLN A 381 11.43 -20.30 14.77
C GLN A 381 12.04 -18.96 14.31
N ALA A 382 12.46 -18.13 15.26
CA ALA A 382 13.26 -16.94 14.96
C ALA A 382 14.70 -17.35 14.52
N PRO A 383 15.37 -16.58 13.65
CA PRO A 383 16.76 -16.86 13.27
C PRO A 383 17.66 -16.96 14.51
N ALA A 384 18.59 -17.92 14.54
CA ALA A 384 19.37 -18.22 15.74
C ALA A 384 20.16 -17.00 16.28
N GLU A 385 20.56 -16.09 15.40
CA GLU A 385 21.27 -14.85 15.72
C GLU A 385 20.42 -13.89 16.57
N THR A 386 19.08 -13.94 16.45
CA THR A 386 18.20 -13.09 17.27
C THR A 386 18.26 -13.47 18.75
N ALA A 387 18.65 -14.70 19.09
CA ALA A 387 18.76 -15.12 20.48
C ALA A 387 19.80 -14.31 21.26
N THR A 388 20.94 -13.99 20.63
CA THR A 388 21.97 -13.12 21.24
C THR A 388 21.44 -11.70 21.42
N LEU A 389 20.76 -11.18 20.41
CA LEU A 389 20.12 -9.87 20.48
C LEU A 389 19.10 -9.79 21.63
N PHE A 390 18.20 -10.78 21.75
CA PHE A 390 17.18 -10.78 22.80
C PHE A 390 17.80 -10.90 24.19
N ARG A 391 18.82 -11.74 24.39
CA ARG A 391 19.57 -11.79 25.66
C ARG A 391 20.26 -10.47 25.99
N ASN A 392 20.84 -9.79 25.01
CA ASN A 392 21.48 -8.49 25.23
C ASN A 392 20.45 -7.43 25.62
N LEU A 393 19.30 -7.43 24.96
CA LEU A 393 18.19 -6.54 25.27
C LEU A 393 17.64 -6.78 26.68
N GLU A 394 17.46 -8.03 27.08
CA GLU A 394 17.01 -8.41 28.42
C GLU A 394 18.00 -7.96 29.50
N ASN A 395 19.29 -8.27 29.33
CA ASN A 395 20.29 -8.05 30.39
C ASN A 395 20.83 -6.63 30.44
N GLN A 396 20.93 -5.94 29.30
CA GLN A 396 21.63 -4.66 29.18
C GLN A 396 20.77 -3.54 28.57
N SER A 397 19.53 -3.84 28.15
CA SER A 397 18.63 -2.88 27.47
C SER A 397 19.31 -2.16 26.30
N ASN A 398 20.15 -2.89 25.56
CA ASN A 398 20.73 -2.45 24.29
C ASN A 398 21.11 -3.67 23.45
N PRO A 399 21.11 -3.54 22.11
CA PRO A 399 21.33 -4.69 21.24
C PRO A 399 22.80 -5.15 21.19
N TRP A 400 23.75 -4.34 21.65
CA TRP A 400 25.19 -4.65 21.63
C TRP A 400 25.69 -5.40 22.88
N GLY A 401 24.87 -5.51 23.93
CA GLY A 401 25.26 -6.16 25.19
C GLY A 401 26.33 -5.38 25.97
N LEU A 402 26.50 -4.10 25.68
CA LEU A 402 27.43 -3.21 26.38
C LEU A 402 26.83 -2.70 27.69
N SER A 403 27.66 -2.26 28.62
CA SER A 403 27.20 -1.83 29.94
C SER A 403 26.28 -0.60 29.84
N ARG A 404 25.22 -0.56 30.67
CA ARG A 404 24.37 0.65 30.82
C ARG A 404 25.19 1.86 31.31
N ALA A 405 26.23 1.65 32.12
CA ALA A 405 27.10 2.72 32.63
C ALA A 405 27.87 3.47 31.52
N GLU A 406 28.14 2.80 30.40
CA GLU A 406 28.88 3.39 29.28
C GLU A 406 27.99 4.28 28.39
N ARG A 407 26.66 4.25 28.59
CA ARG A 407 25.68 4.81 27.65
C ARG A 407 25.83 6.30 27.39
N ALA A 408 26.21 7.06 28.41
CA ALA A 408 26.39 8.51 28.32
C ALA A 408 27.85 8.97 28.55
N ALA A 409 28.79 8.04 28.75
CA ALA A 409 30.19 8.37 29.02
C ALA A 409 30.82 9.24 27.91
N PHE A 410 30.37 9.05 26.66
CA PHE A 410 30.82 9.85 25.52
C PHE A 410 30.33 11.31 25.54
N LEU A 411 29.54 11.74 26.53
CA LEU A 411 29.04 13.12 26.68
C LEU A 411 29.65 13.87 27.87
N ASP A 412 30.48 13.21 28.69
CA ASP A 412 30.97 13.76 29.97
C ASP A 412 31.79 15.06 29.81
N ASP A 413 32.45 15.26 28.67
CA ASP A 413 33.22 16.48 28.36
C ASP A 413 32.37 17.59 27.70
N LEU A 414 31.06 17.43 27.60
CA LEU A 414 30.14 18.39 26.98
C LEU A 414 29.19 19.06 27.98
N ASP A 415 29.37 18.85 29.29
CA ASP A 415 28.55 19.43 30.37
C ASP A 415 27.03 19.27 30.11
N VAL A 416 26.61 18.08 29.70
CA VAL A 416 25.20 17.80 29.37
C VAL A 416 24.41 17.53 30.65
N PRO A 417 23.31 18.27 30.93
CA PRO A 417 22.49 18.00 32.11
C PRO A 417 21.88 16.60 32.10
N ARG A 418 21.86 15.94 33.26
CA ARG A 418 21.18 14.65 33.45
C ARG A 418 19.88 14.86 34.21
N ALA A 419 18.83 14.12 33.85
CA ALA A 419 17.54 14.21 34.54
C ALA A 419 17.66 13.77 36.02
N SER A 420 18.48 12.74 36.27
CA SER A 420 18.80 12.21 37.62
C SER A 420 19.38 13.26 38.58
N ASP A 421 20.03 14.31 38.06
CA ASP A 421 20.68 15.35 38.86
C ASP A 421 19.67 16.44 39.30
N GLY A 422 18.38 16.26 39.02
CA GLY A 422 17.33 17.25 39.30
C GLY A 422 17.37 18.46 38.35
N ALA A 423 17.97 18.31 37.17
CA ALA A 423 18.05 19.36 36.18
C ALA A 423 16.65 19.80 35.72
N SER A 424 16.42 21.11 35.63
CA SER A 424 15.23 21.65 34.98
C SER A 424 15.45 21.69 33.46
N PHE A 425 14.59 21.03 32.69
CA PHE A 425 14.69 20.97 31.24
C PHE A 425 13.33 21.07 30.54
N ASP A 426 13.33 21.61 29.32
CA ASP A 426 12.12 21.69 28.48
C ASP A 426 11.93 20.44 27.61
N TYR A 427 13.05 19.81 27.23
CA TYR A 427 13.13 18.67 26.33
C TYR A 427 14.02 17.58 26.91
N LEU A 428 13.60 16.33 26.79
CA LEU A 428 14.51 15.20 26.94
C LEU A 428 15.15 14.90 25.59
N LEU A 429 16.48 14.79 25.54
CA LEU A 429 17.19 14.31 24.37
C LEU A 429 17.34 12.79 24.46
N TRP A 430 16.54 12.06 23.68
CA TRP A 430 16.63 10.62 23.52
C TRP A 430 17.73 10.28 22.50
N ILE A 431 18.88 9.81 23.01
CA ILE A 431 20.05 9.48 22.20
C ILE A 431 19.83 8.15 21.48
N GLY A 432 19.26 7.18 22.19
CA GLY A 432 18.99 5.83 21.69
C GLY A 432 20.27 5.01 21.49
N CYS A 433 20.08 3.70 21.34
CA CYS A 433 21.19 2.75 21.41
C CYS A 433 22.32 3.03 20.40
N SER A 434 22.00 3.32 19.13
CA SER A 434 23.05 3.62 18.13
C SER A 434 23.84 4.88 18.51
N GLY A 435 23.17 5.95 18.94
CA GLY A 435 23.84 7.19 19.34
C GLY A 435 24.74 7.02 20.56
N SER A 436 24.38 6.09 21.45
CA SER A 436 25.14 5.80 22.67
C SER A 436 26.31 4.83 22.49
N TYR A 437 26.21 3.84 21.60
CA TYR A 437 27.17 2.74 21.53
C TYR A 437 27.95 2.64 20.21
N ASP A 438 27.42 3.13 19.09
CA ASP A 438 28.17 3.13 17.82
C ASP A 438 29.08 4.36 17.74
N GLN A 439 30.40 4.13 17.64
CA GLN A 439 31.40 5.20 17.65
C GLN A 439 31.21 6.24 16.52
N ARG A 440 30.67 5.83 15.37
CA ARG A 440 30.40 6.74 14.26
C ARG A 440 29.17 7.61 14.57
N ALA A 441 28.12 7.03 15.13
CA ALA A 441 26.91 7.72 15.54
C ALA A 441 27.16 8.65 16.74
N GLN A 442 28.01 8.27 17.70
CA GLN A 442 28.44 9.14 18.82
C GLN A 442 28.99 10.49 18.32
N LYS A 443 29.77 10.50 17.23
CA LYS A 443 30.27 11.76 16.63
C LYS A 443 29.13 12.68 16.19
N ALA A 444 28.09 12.11 15.60
CA ALA A 444 26.90 12.86 15.19
C ALA A 444 26.03 13.28 16.39
N ALA A 445 25.88 12.44 17.40
CA ALA A 445 25.17 12.77 18.64
C ALA A 445 25.85 13.93 19.39
N ARG A 446 27.19 13.92 19.51
CA ARG A 446 27.97 15.03 20.07
C ARG A 446 27.79 16.33 19.27
N ALA A 447 27.75 16.23 17.94
CA ALA A 447 27.49 17.39 17.09
C ALA A 447 26.08 17.95 17.33
N LEU A 448 25.07 17.09 17.47
CA LEU A 448 23.70 17.51 17.81
C LEU A 448 23.66 18.22 19.16
N VAL A 449 24.28 17.66 20.21
CA VAL A 449 24.38 18.29 21.54
C VAL A 449 24.95 19.70 21.44
N ARG A 450 26.07 19.88 20.73
CA ARG A 450 26.70 21.19 20.53
C ARG A 450 25.78 22.17 19.79
N VAL A 451 25.02 21.69 18.80
CA VAL A 451 24.06 22.52 18.06
C VAL A 451 22.90 22.95 18.97
N LEU A 452 22.39 22.05 19.81
CA LEU A 452 21.32 22.35 20.77
C LEU A 452 21.77 23.36 21.83
N GLN A 453 22.98 23.19 22.38
CA GLN A 453 23.59 24.15 23.31
C GLN A 453 23.80 25.52 22.66
N ALA A 454 24.33 25.56 21.43
CA ALA A 454 24.53 26.81 20.69
C ALA A 454 23.22 27.53 20.36
N ALA A 455 22.11 26.79 20.20
CA ALA A 455 20.77 27.34 19.99
C ALA A 455 20.04 27.69 21.30
N GLY A 456 20.68 27.52 22.46
CA GLY A 456 20.10 27.81 23.77
C GLY A 456 18.88 26.94 24.08
N VAL A 457 18.88 25.69 23.64
CA VAL A 457 17.80 24.73 23.95
C VAL A 457 18.02 24.21 25.38
N SER A 458 16.97 24.25 26.21
CA SER A 458 16.99 23.65 27.54
C SER A 458 16.68 22.15 27.43
N PHE A 459 17.68 21.29 27.58
CA PHE A 459 17.52 19.84 27.47
C PHE A 459 18.34 19.07 28.51
N ALA A 460 17.91 17.84 28.79
CA ALA A 460 18.64 16.86 29.59
C ALA A 460 18.65 15.48 28.91
N VAL A 461 19.52 14.58 29.38
CA VAL A 461 19.57 13.16 29.00
C VAL A 461 19.25 12.27 30.21
N LEU A 462 18.79 11.03 29.97
CA LEU A 462 18.56 10.05 31.03
C LEU A 462 19.83 9.32 31.47
N GLY A 463 20.91 9.40 30.69
CA GLY A 463 22.15 8.72 31.05
C GLY A 463 21.99 7.19 31.05
N GLU A 464 22.34 6.57 32.18
CA GLU A 464 22.29 5.12 32.39
C GLU A 464 20.87 4.56 32.51
N GLU A 465 19.90 5.43 32.83
CA GLU A 465 18.47 5.08 32.93
C GLU A 465 17.77 5.04 31.56
N GLU A 466 18.44 5.48 30.48
CA GLU A 466 17.90 5.35 29.13
C GLU A 466 18.00 3.89 28.66
N GLY A 467 16.86 3.22 28.45
CA GLY A 467 16.79 1.89 27.88
C GLY A 467 16.79 1.86 26.34
N CYS A 468 16.72 0.66 25.76
CA CYS A 468 16.39 0.49 24.35
C CYS A 468 14.94 0.92 24.12
N CYS A 469 14.65 1.59 23.00
CA CYS A 469 13.28 2.00 22.68
C CYS A 469 12.33 0.82 22.41
N GLY A 470 12.84 -0.40 22.24
CA GLY A 470 12.05 -1.60 21.97
C GLY A 470 11.88 -1.97 20.49
N ASP A 471 12.22 -1.09 19.54
CA ASP A 471 12.03 -1.34 18.11
C ASP A 471 12.66 -2.67 17.62
N PRO A 472 13.93 -3.04 17.94
CA PRO A 472 14.49 -4.31 17.47
C PRO A 472 13.68 -5.53 17.91
N ALA A 473 13.22 -5.55 19.17
CA ALA A 473 12.39 -6.63 19.69
C ALA A 473 11.06 -6.72 18.92
N ARG A 474 10.37 -5.58 18.76
CA ARG A 474 9.07 -5.52 18.09
C ARG A 474 9.15 -5.93 16.62
N ARG A 475 10.14 -5.43 15.88
CA ARG A 475 10.31 -5.73 14.45
C ARG A 475 10.77 -7.16 14.18
N LEU A 476 11.41 -7.80 15.14
CA LEU A 476 11.77 -9.21 15.08
C LEU A 476 10.67 -10.12 15.62
N GLY A 477 9.52 -9.58 16.03
CA GLY A 477 8.36 -10.36 16.43
C GLY A 477 8.30 -10.71 17.92
N ASN A 478 9.18 -10.17 18.77
CA ASN A 478 9.12 -10.38 20.22
C ASN A 478 8.33 -9.22 20.88
N GLU A 479 7.00 -9.35 20.92
CA GLU A 479 6.10 -8.33 21.46
C GLU A 479 6.21 -8.20 22.98
N LEU A 480 6.41 -9.31 23.71
CA LEU A 480 6.57 -9.29 25.17
C LEU A 480 7.79 -8.45 25.58
N MET A 481 8.94 -8.72 24.96
CA MET A 481 10.17 -7.95 25.20
C MET A 481 10.02 -6.47 24.83
N PHE A 482 9.26 -6.16 23.77
CA PHE A 482 8.94 -4.79 23.42
C PHE A 482 8.11 -4.10 24.51
N GLN A 483 7.05 -4.73 25.01
CA GLN A 483 6.18 -4.17 26.03
C GLN A 483 6.94 -3.91 27.33
N MET A 484 7.72 -4.88 27.80
CA MET A 484 8.56 -4.73 28.99
C MET A 484 9.51 -3.52 28.90
N GLN A 485 10.24 -3.38 27.79
CA GLN A 485 11.16 -2.25 27.60
C GLN A 485 10.43 -0.92 27.49
N ALA A 486 9.30 -0.91 26.77
CA ALA A 486 8.51 0.30 26.60
C ALA A 486 7.92 0.76 27.94
N GLU A 487 7.41 -0.16 28.77
CA GLU A 487 6.87 0.13 30.10
C GLU A 487 7.94 0.65 31.06
N GLU A 488 9.13 0.02 31.13
CA GLU A 488 10.27 0.50 31.94
C GLU A 488 10.67 1.94 31.54
N ASN A 489 10.74 2.21 30.23
CA ASN A 489 11.05 3.55 29.74
C ASN A 489 9.92 4.53 30.05
N ILE A 490 8.65 4.14 29.89
CA ILE A 490 7.49 5.01 30.17
C ILE A 490 7.46 5.38 31.66
N GLU A 491 7.69 4.42 32.55
CA GLU A 491 7.78 4.67 33.99
C GLU A 491 8.88 5.68 34.31
N THR A 492 10.07 5.48 33.76
CA THR A 492 11.22 6.39 33.94
C THR A 492 10.89 7.80 33.41
N LEU A 493 10.38 7.91 32.19
CA LEU A 493 10.01 9.17 31.56
C LEU A 493 8.93 9.91 32.37
N ASN A 494 7.93 9.19 32.86
CA ASN A 494 6.86 9.74 33.68
C ASN A 494 7.36 10.17 35.07
N GLY A 495 8.28 9.40 35.66
CA GLY A 495 8.92 9.72 36.94
C GLY A 495 9.65 11.06 36.91
N TYR A 496 10.28 11.40 35.77
CA TYR A 496 10.92 12.70 35.55
C TYR A 496 9.96 13.79 35.01
N GLY A 497 8.67 13.49 34.82
CA GLY A 497 7.70 14.43 34.30
C GLY A 497 7.98 14.88 32.87
N VAL A 498 8.61 14.03 32.05
CA VAL A 498 8.98 14.34 30.67
C VAL A 498 7.73 14.57 29.83
N LYS A 499 7.68 15.69 29.10
CA LYS A 499 6.57 16.04 28.19
C LYS A 499 6.97 16.10 26.73
N ARG A 500 8.20 16.52 26.46
CA ARG A 500 8.71 16.75 25.10
C ARG A 500 10.03 16.02 24.92
N ILE A 501 10.16 15.31 23.80
CA ILE A 501 11.32 14.45 23.53
C ILE A 501 11.90 14.81 22.15
N ILE A 502 13.19 15.08 22.09
CA ILE A 502 13.97 15.19 20.86
C ILE A 502 14.64 13.84 20.64
N THR A 503 14.41 13.21 19.50
CA THR A 503 15.00 11.91 19.18
C THR A 503 16.14 12.05 18.17
N PHE A 504 17.24 11.34 18.44
CA PHE A 504 18.38 11.23 17.51
C PHE A 504 18.13 10.18 16.41
N CYS A 505 17.42 9.10 16.74
CA CYS A 505 17.19 7.96 15.85
C CYS A 505 15.77 7.97 15.25
N PRO A 506 15.60 7.74 13.93
CA PRO A 506 14.28 7.59 13.30
C PRO A 506 13.41 6.45 13.87
N HIS A 507 14.03 5.37 14.34
CA HIS A 507 13.31 4.25 14.96
C HIS A 507 12.79 4.65 16.34
N GLY A 508 13.64 5.30 17.14
CA GLY A 508 13.22 5.90 18.42
C GLY A 508 12.10 6.92 18.23
N PHE A 509 12.20 7.78 17.20
CA PHE A 509 11.12 8.70 16.84
C PHE A 509 9.80 7.95 16.62
N HIS A 510 9.80 6.91 15.78
CA HIS A 510 8.59 6.16 15.47
C HIS A 510 7.99 5.49 16.71
N THR A 511 8.82 4.75 17.44
CA THR A 511 8.36 3.93 18.56
C THR A 511 7.88 4.79 19.73
N LEU A 512 8.62 5.83 20.14
CA LEU A 512 8.20 6.71 21.23
C LEU A 512 6.98 7.57 20.84
N ALA A 513 6.88 8.01 19.58
CA ALA A 513 5.79 8.91 19.16
C ALA A 513 4.47 8.19 18.86
N TYR A 514 4.52 6.96 18.33
CA TYR A 514 3.36 6.30 17.74
C TYR A 514 3.05 4.92 18.32
N GLU A 515 4.00 4.27 18.99
CA GLU A 515 3.80 2.94 19.57
C GLU A 515 3.64 2.98 21.09
N TYR A 516 4.42 3.81 21.79
CA TYR A 516 4.28 4.03 23.25
C TYR A 516 2.88 4.51 23.68
N PRO A 517 2.12 5.28 22.88
CA PRO A 517 0.74 5.63 23.23
C PRO A 517 -0.17 4.41 23.44
N GLN A 518 0.11 3.26 22.81
CA GLN A 518 -0.63 2.01 23.03
C GLN A 518 -0.46 1.47 24.47
N LEU A 519 0.60 1.90 25.16
CA LEU A 519 0.98 1.51 26.52
C LEU A 519 0.84 2.69 27.52
N GLY A 520 0.19 3.77 27.12
CA GLY A 520 -0.02 4.95 27.97
C GLY A 520 1.10 5.99 27.96
N GLY A 521 2.21 5.76 27.25
CA GLY A 521 3.31 6.70 27.08
C GLY A 521 2.98 7.79 26.05
N ASN A 522 2.53 8.96 26.51
CA ASN A 522 2.08 10.05 25.64
C ASN A 522 3.01 11.27 25.74
N TYR A 523 3.86 11.46 24.73
CA TYR A 523 4.87 12.53 24.69
C TYR A 523 4.81 13.32 23.38
N GLU A 524 5.18 14.60 23.41
CA GLU A 524 5.44 15.37 22.19
C GLU A 524 6.84 15.02 21.68
N VAL A 525 6.91 14.05 20.76
CA VAL A 525 8.18 13.56 20.22
C VAL A 525 8.48 14.20 18.87
N VAL A 526 9.71 14.67 18.68
CA VAL A 526 10.18 15.25 17.43
C VAL A 526 11.55 14.68 17.06
N HIS A 527 11.74 14.34 15.79
CA HIS A 527 13.07 13.96 15.29
C HIS A 527 13.98 15.18 15.16
N TYR A 528 15.27 15.05 15.49
CA TYR A 528 16.19 16.19 15.53
C TYR A 528 16.25 16.98 14.21
N THR A 529 16.10 16.34 13.04
CA THR A 529 16.10 17.05 11.75
C THR A 529 14.92 18.00 11.60
N VAL A 530 13.74 17.60 12.08
CA VAL A 530 12.54 18.45 12.05
C VAL A 530 12.72 19.58 13.06
N PHE A 531 13.22 19.25 14.25
CA PHE A 531 13.45 20.23 15.32
C PHE A 531 14.48 21.30 14.92
N LEU A 532 15.61 20.91 14.34
CA LEU A 532 16.63 21.85 13.87
C LEU A 532 16.12 22.70 12.70
N SER A 533 15.33 22.14 11.78
CA SER A 533 14.74 22.93 10.68
C SER A 533 13.81 24.01 11.23
N ARG A 534 13.02 23.68 12.25
CA ARG A 534 12.19 24.64 12.99
C ARG A 534 13.04 25.74 13.66
N LEU A 535 14.11 25.38 14.39
CA LEU A 535 14.98 26.37 15.04
C LEU A 535 15.66 27.31 14.04
N LEU A 536 16.00 26.80 12.85
CA LEU A 536 16.55 27.61 11.76
C LEU A 536 15.50 28.59 11.23
N ALA A 537 14.27 28.12 10.98
CA ALA A 537 13.16 28.96 10.52
C ALA A 537 12.78 30.05 11.55
N GLU A 538 12.88 29.74 12.84
CA GLU A 538 12.67 30.69 13.95
C GLU A 538 13.84 31.68 14.16
N GLY A 539 14.96 31.52 13.44
CA GLY A 539 16.15 32.35 13.59
C GLY A 539 16.96 32.12 14.88
N ARG A 540 16.61 31.07 15.64
CA ARG A 540 17.31 30.65 16.87
C ARG A 540 18.62 29.92 16.58
N LEU A 541 18.68 29.20 15.46
CA LEU A 541 19.91 28.59 14.98
C LEU A 541 20.57 29.48 13.92
N LYS A 542 21.67 30.15 14.29
CA LYS A 542 22.43 31.04 13.40
C LYS A 542 23.69 30.36 12.87
N LEU A 543 23.79 30.24 11.56
CA LEU A 543 24.94 29.65 10.89
C LEU A 543 26.00 30.73 10.62
N LYS A 544 27.25 30.48 11.02
CA LYS A 544 28.33 31.48 10.96
C LYS A 544 28.93 31.63 9.56
N ALA A 545 29.19 30.51 8.88
CA ALA A 545 29.80 30.49 7.55
C ALA A 545 29.21 29.35 6.71
N PRO A 546 28.94 29.58 5.41
CA PRO A 546 28.49 28.52 4.53
C PRO A 546 29.63 27.53 4.28
N LEU A 547 29.31 26.24 4.34
CA LEU A 547 30.21 25.18 3.91
C LEU A 547 30.20 25.09 2.37
N SER A 548 31.33 24.88 1.73
CA SER A 548 31.40 24.63 0.28
C SER A 548 31.33 23.14 -0.05
N GLY A 549 30.90 22.81 -1.26
CA GLY A 549 30.92 21.45 -1.81
C GLY A 549 29.56 20.75 -1.89
N GLU A 550 29.61 19.53 -2.41
CA GLU A 550 28.44 18.72 -2.72
C GLU A 550 28.22 17.63 -1.70
N VAL A 551 26.96 17.25 -1.51
CA VAL A 551 26.57 16.14 -0.65
C VAL A 551 25.36 15.44 -1.22
N THR A 552 25.30 14.15 -0.97
CA THR A 552 24.14 13.31 -1.25
C THR A 552 23.52 12.88 0.07
N TYR A 553 22.21 12.96 0.15
CA TYR A 553 21.46 12.54 1.33
C TYR A 553 20.78 11.20 1.06
N HIS A 554 20.96 10.24 1.98
CA HIS A 554 20.27 8.95 1.95
C HIS A 554 19.07 9.00 2.88
N ASP A 555 17.86 8.95 2.33
CA ASP A 555 16.64 9.08 3.11
C ASP A 555 16.36 7.85 3.96
N SER A 556 16.15 8.07 5.26
CA SER A 556 15.60 7.07 6.18
C SER A 556 14.16 6.72 5.79
N CYS A 557 13.84 5.42 5.73
CA CYS A 557 12.48 4.98 5.47
C CYS A 557 11.52 5.36 6.60
N TYR A 558 11.95 5.33 7.86
CA TYR A 558 11.14 5.73 9.01
C TYR A 558 10.87 7.24 9.02
N LEU A 559 11.77 8.08 8.50
CA LEU A 559 11.46 9.51 8.35
C LEU A 559 10.58 9.77 7.13
N CYS A 560 11.06 9.36 5.96
CA CYS A 560 10.46 9.74 4.69
C CYS A 560 9.20 8.93 4.38
N ARG A 561 9.28 7.58 4.37
CA ARG A 561 8.14 6.73 4.00
C ARG A 561 7.10 6.61 5.10
N TYR A 562 7.49 6.59 6.38
CA TYR A 562 6.51 6.44 7.47
C TYR A 562 5.88 7.78 7.85
N HIS A 563 6.69 8.84 7.92
CA HIS A 563 6.29 10.10 8.53
C HIS A 563 6.34 11.31 7.58
N GLY A 564 6.70 11.11 6.31
CA GLY A 564 6.69 12.19 5.30
C GLY A 564 7.79 13.24 5.49
N VAL A 565 8.77 12.98 6.35
CA VAL A 565 9.90 13.87 6.65
C VAL A 565 10.96 13.71 5.55
N GLU A 566 10.75 14.41 4.44
CA GLU A 566 11.64 14.44 3.28
C GLU A 566 12.32 15.82 3.11
N ARG A 567 11.63 16.89 3.49
CA ARG A 567 12.03 18.27 3.18
C ARG A 567 13.06 18.80 4.16
N GLU A 568 12.84 18.54 5.45
CA GLU A 568 13.56 19.11 6.58
C GLU A 568 15.05 18.76 6.56
N PRO A 569 15.48 17.50 6.29
CA PRO A 569 16.90 17.19 6.17
C PRO A 569 17.57 17.99 5.04
N ARG A 570 16.87 18.19 3.91
CA ARG A 570 17.38 18.92 2.75
C ARG A 570 17.49 20.42 3.03
N GLU A 571 16.54 20.99 3.76
CA GLU A 571 16.60 22.39 4.20
C GLU A 571 17.82 22.67 5.07
N LEU A 572 18.08 21.79 6.05
CA LEU A 572 19.25 21.90 6.92
C LEU A 572 20.56 21.87 6.13
N VAL A 573 20.68 20.93 5.19
CA VAL A 573 21.88 20.78 4.36
C VAL A 573 22.10 21.99 3.47
N ARG A 574 21.04 22.52 2.83
CA ARG A 574 21.13 23.73 2.00
C ARG A 574 21.47 24.97 2.85
N ALA A 575 20.86 25.10 4.02
CA ALA A 575 21.14 26.19 4.94
C ALA A 575 22.61 26.18 5.41
N ALA A 576 23.18 24.99 5.62
CA ALA A 576 24.59 24.82 5.91
C ALA A 576 25.54 25.21 4.75
N GLY A 577 25.02 25.58 3.57
CA GLY A 577 25.77 26.05 2.41
C GLY A 577 26.08 24.96 1.36
N LYS A 578 25.71 23.71 1.61
CA LYS A 578 26.01 22.58 0.71
C LYS A 578 25.02 22.49 -0.45
N ARG A 579 25.51 22.05 -1.62
CA ARG A 579 24.69 21.68 -2.77
C ARG A 579 24.28 20.22 -2.67
N ILE A 580 22.97 19.95 -2.69
CA ILE A 580 22.45 18.58 -2.67
C ILE A 580 22.43 18.01 -4.08
N VAL A 581 23.07 16.86 -4.26
CA VAL A 581 22.99 16.04 -5.47
C VAL A 581 22.26 14.75 -5.10
N GLU A 582 21.04 14.60 -5.60
CA GLU A 582 20.18 13.45 -5.30
C GLU A 582 20.66 12.19 -6.03
N MET A 583 20.56 11.04 -5.37
CA MET A 583 20.71 9.74 -6.02
C MET A 583 19.53 9.48 -6.96
N GLU A 584 19.69 8.56 -7.91
CA GLU A 584 18.57 8.06 -8.73
C GLU A 584 17.39 7.58 -7.88
N ARG A 585 17.71 6.92 -6.76
CA ARG A 585 16.77 6.45 -5.73
C ARG A 585 16.85 7.35 -4.50
N SER A 586 15.98 8.37 -4.43
CA SER A 586 15.86 9.30 -3.31
C SER A 586 14.41 9.52 -2.87
N GLY A 587 14.24 10.18 -1.72
CA GLY A 587 12.94 10.44 -1.08
C GLY A 587 12.21 9.13 -0.80
N VAL A 588 10.92 9.07 -1.14
CA VAL A 588 10.11 7.86 -0.98
C VAL A 588 10.63 6.65 -1.77
N ARG A 589 11.47 6.87 -2.79
CA ARG A 589 12.11 5.83 -3.62
C ARG A 589 13.49 5.40 -3.11
N SER A 590 13.96 5.96 -2.00
CA SER A 590 15.27 5.62 -1.39
C SER A 590 15.41 4.12 -1.10
N PHE A 591 16.62 3.59 -1.30
CA PHE A 591 16.91 2.19 -1.03
C PHE A 591 17.00 1.91 0.49
N CYS A 592 16.59 0.73 0.93
CA CYS A 592 16.55 0.38 2.35
C CYS A 592 17.93 -0.08 2.84
N CYS A 593 18.31 0.30 4.07
CA CYS A 593 19.50 -0.22 4.75
C CYS A 593 19.30 -1.58 5.45
N GLY A 594 18.06 -2.07 5.54
CA GLY A 594 17.70 -3.32 6.23
C GLY A 594 17.43 -3.19 7.73
N GLY A 595 17.80 -2.07 8.36
CA GLY A 595 17.75 -1.89 9.82
C GLY A 595 16.40 -2.17 10.46
N GLY A 596 15.30 -1.68 9.87
CA GLY A 596 13.94 -1.91 10.39
C GLY A 596 13.45 -3.34 10.34
N GLY A 597 14.09 -4.21 9.57
CA GLY A 597 13.81 -5.65 9.59
C GLY A 597 14.72 -6.42 10.54
N GLY A 598 15.55 -5.74 11.34
CA GLY A 598 16.54 -6.38 12.20
C GLY A 598 17.76 -6.92 11.44
N ARG A 599 17.91 -6.64 10.12
CA ARG A 599 19.01 -7.18 9.28
C ARG A 599 20.41 -6.73 9.71
N MET A 600 20.53 -5.72 10.58
CA MET A 600 21.81 -5.35 11.18
C MET A 600 22.31 -6.39 12.19
N PHE A 601 21.41 -7.22 12.73
CA PHE A 601 21.70 -8.22 13.76
C PHE A 601 21.59 -9.65 13.23
N LEU A 602 21.28 -9.81 11.94
CA LEU A 602 21.15 -11.10 11.27
C LEU A 602 22.28 -11.23 10.26
N GLU A 603 22.80 -12.44 10.12
CA GLU A 603 23.74 -12.73 9.04
C GLU A 603 23.04 -12.67 7.67
N GLU A 604 23.81 -12.28 6.66
CA GLU A 604 23.34 -12.19 5.28
C GLU A 604 23.86 -13.41 4.50
N ASP A 605 23.07 -14.48 4.51
CA ASP A 605 23.33 -15.77 3.87
C ASP A 605 22.65 -15.94 2.50
N ARG A 606 21.65 -15.08 2.20
CA ARG A 606 20.79 -15.17 1.00
C ARG A 606 20.88 -13.91 0.14
N GLY A 607 21.09 -14.12 -1.16
CA GLY A 607 21.18 -13.05 -2.16
C GLY A 607 22.56 -12.42 -2.26
N GLU A 608 22.67 -11.33 -3.03
CA GLU A 608 23.90 -10.56 -3.24
C GLU A 608 23.70 -9.11 -2.79
N ARG A 609 24.76 -8.51 -2.23
CA ARG A 609 24.71 -7.22 -1.54
C ARG A 609 24.72 -6.01 -2.45
#